data_AF-W1DSE3-F1
#
_entry.id   AF-W1DSE3-F1
#
_cell.length_a   1.000
_cell.length_b   1.000
_cell.length_c   1.000
_cell.angle_alpha   90.00
_cell.angle_beta   90.00
_cell.angle_gamma   90.00
#
_symmetry.space_group_name_H-M   'P 1'
#
loop_
_entity.id
_entity.type
_entity.pdbx_description
1 polymer ?
#
loop_
_entity_poly.entity_id
_entity_poly.type
_entity_poly.pdbx_seq_one_letter_code
_entity_poly.pdbx_strand_id
1 'polypeptide(L)'
;MIKGLEALTTECLFAAREYGVEEEVLSSLHHSFPSLGWTGAFPDYLISRVAEHGIRRSEEMEEVVKTLRDVGSAGIMSEAIAKSQRQLPEQMAARSLSYRQLTPFDWKTLVARLK
;
A
#
# COMPACT_ATOMS: atom_id res chain seq x y z
N MET A 1 1.63 -8.62 9.17
CA MET A 1 1.13 -7.34 9.73
C MET A 1 1.55 -6.13 8.92
N ILE A 2 2.83 -5.70 8.94
CA ILE A 2 3.25 -4.45 8.27
C ILE A 2 2.90 -4.38 6.77
N LYS A 3 3.25 -5.42 6.01
CA LYS A 3 2.89 -5.52 4.57
C LYS A 3 1.38 -5.48 4.31
N GLY A 4 0.60 -5.96 5.28
CA GLY A 4 -0.86 -5.90 5.21
C GLY A 4 -1.40 -4.50 5.47
N LEU A 5 -0.81 -3.78 6.43
CA LEU A 5 -1.15 -2.38 6.67
C LEU A 5 -0.82 -1.51 5.46
N GLU A 6 0.35 -1.71 4.85
CA GLU A 6 0.73 -1.01 3.62
C GLU A 6 -0.24 -1.28 2.46
N ALA A 7 -0.61 -2.55 2.25
CA ALA A 7 -1.56 -2.96 1.21
C ALA A 7 -2.94 -2.33 1.44
N LEU A 8 -3.49 -2.44 2.65
CA LEU A 8 -4.79 -1.87 3.01
C LEU A 8 -4.80 -0.34 2.91
N THR A 9 -3.74 0.33 3.39
CA THR A 9 -3.63 1.79 3.27
C THR A 9 -3.59 2.22 1.81
N THR A 10 -2.82 1.52 0.97
CA THR A 10 -2.73 1.83 -0.47
C THR A 10 -4.09 1.68 -1.14
N GLU A 11 -4.74 0.53 -0.99
CA GLU A 11 -6.04 0.25 -1.60
C GLU A 11 -7.12 1.23 -1.11
N CYS A 12 -7.20 1.43 0.21
CA CYS A 12 -8.21 2.30 0.83
C CYS A 12 -8.07 3.76 0.40
N LEU A 13 -6.86 4.34 0.48
CA LEU A 13 -6.66 5.75 0.17
C LEU A 13 -6.72 6.05 -1.33
N PHE A 14 -6.30 5.11 -2.18
CA PHE A 14 -6.46 5.26 -3.62
C PHE A 14 -7.94 5.25 -4.00
N ALA A 15 -8.72 4.30 -3.46
CA ALA A 15 -10.16 4.27 -3.68
C ALA A 15 -10.85 5.54 -3.13
N ALA A 16 -10.51 5.95 -1.89
CA ALA A 16 -11.07 7.16 -1.29
C ALA A 16 -10.82 8.40 -2.16
N ARG A 17 -9.63 8.50 -2.77
CA ARG A 17 -9.29 9.59 -3.69
C ARG A 17 -10.06 9.55 -5.01
N GLU A 18 -10.40 8.38 -5.52
CA GLU A 18 -11.31 8.26 -6.68
C GLU A 18 -12.72 8.79 -6.36
N TYR A 19 -13.15 8.65 -5.10
CA TYR A 19 -14.43 9.19 -4.63
C TYR A 19 -14.33 10.64 -4.09
N GLY A 20 -13.13 11.20 -3.99
CA GLY A 20 -12.90 12.55 -3.44
C GLY A 20 -13.17 12.67 -1.95
N VAL A 21 -12.99 11.58 -1.19
CA VAL A 21 -13.26 11.51 0.27
C VAL A 21 -12.02 11.11 1.08
N GLU A 22 -10.82 11.27 0.52
CA GLU A 22 -9.58 10.84 1.17
C GLU A 22 -9.32 11.58 2.50
N GLU A 23 -9.72 12.85 2.62
CA GLU A 23 -9.51 13.63 3.85
C GLU A 23 -10.42 13.15 4.98
N GLU A 24 -11.68 12.83 4.68
CA GLU A 24 -12.63 12.26 5.63
C GLU A 24 -12.17 10.88 6.11
N VAL A 25 -11.65 10.05 5.20
CA VAL A 25 -11.10 8.74 5.54
C VAL A 25 -9.86 8.88 6.42
N LEU A 26 -8.91 9.74 6.07
CA LEU A 26 -7.71 10.00 6.88
C LEU A 26 -8.06 10.56 8.27
N SER A 27 -9.02 11.49 8.34
CA SER A 27 -9.53 12.05 9.59
C SER A 27 -10.17 10.96 10.47
N SER A 28 -10.99 10.09 9.89
CA SER A 28 -11.60 8.97 10.60
C SER A 28 -10.54 7.99 11.15
N LEU A 29 -9.54 7.64 10.34
CA LEU A 29 -8.43 6.78 10.78
C LEU A 29 -7.62 7.42 11.91
N HIS A 30 -7.37 8.73 11.82
CA HIS A 30 -6.68 9.48 12.86
C HIS A 30 -7.49 9.55 14.16
N HIS A 31 -8.80 9.72 14.07
CA HIS A 31 -9.68 9.72 15.24
C HIS A 31 -9.63 8.37 15.98
N SER A 32 -9.63 7.25 15.25
CA SER A 32 -9.56 5.91 15.85
C SER A 32 -8.16 5.55 16.36
N PHE A 33 -7.11 5.95 15.64
CA PHE A 33 -5.72 5.56 15.92
C PHE A 33 -4.76 6.76 15.82
N PRO A 34 -4.88 7.75 16.73
CA PRO A 34 -4.17 9.02 16.60
C PRO A 34 -2.65 8.88 16.67
N SER A 35 -2.14 7.91 17.44
CA SER A 35 -0.70 7.67 17.61
C SER A 35 0.02 7.22 16.34
N LEU A 36 -0.72 6.76 15.31
CA LEU A 36 -0.12 6.33 14.04
C LEU A 36 0.17 7.50 13.09
N GLY A 37 -0.35 8.71 13.35
CA GLY A 37 -0.01 9.88 12.53
C GLY A 37 -0.62 9.88 11.12
N TRP A 38 -1.85 9.36 10.97
CA TRP A 38 -2.58 9.30 9.69
C TRP A 38 -2.72 10.65 8.96
N THR A 39 -2.81 11.76 9.68
CA THR A 39 -2.86 13.12 9.09
C THR A 39 -1.47 13.73 8.83
N GLY A 40 -0.40 12.97 9.09
CA GLY A 40 0.99 13.35 8.84
C GLY A 40 1.64 12.50 7.75
N ALA A 41 2.94 12.23 7.89
CA ALA A 41 3.74 11.52 6.87
C ALA A 41 3.53 9.99 6.83
N PHE A 42 2.69 9.43 7.71
CA PHE A 42 2.56 7.97 7.84
C PHE A 42 1.92 7.30 6.61
N PRO A 43 0.84 7.84 5.99
CA PRO A 43 0.31 7.29 4.75
C PRO A 43 1.33 7.32 3.61
N ASP A 44 2.05 8.45 3.45
CA ASP A 44 3.12 8.58 2.46
C ASP A 44 4.20 7.52 2.68
N TYR A 45 4.63 7.33 3.92
CA TYR A 45 5.60 6.30 4.27
C TYR A 45 5.11 4.91 3.86
N LEU A 46 3.89 4.51 4.26
CA LEU A 46 3.37 3.17 3.95
C LEU A 46 3.26 2.93 2.44
N ILE A 47 2.72 3.89 1.71
CA ILE A 47 2.52 3.77 0.26
C ILE A 47 3.87 3.83 -0.47
N SER A 48 4.84 4.63 0.00
CA SER A 48 6.19 4.68 -0.58
C SER A 48 6.89 3.33 -0.54
N ARG A 49 6.70 2.55 0.53
CA ARG A 49 7.27 1.19 0.64
C ARG A 49 6.71 0.24 -0.40
N VAL A 50 5.43 0.38 -0.77
CA VAL A 50 4.81 -0.40 -1.84
C VAL A 50 5.34 0.09 -3.20
N ALA A 51 5.36 1.40 -3.43
CA ALA A 51 5.83 1.99 -4.68
C ALA A 51 7.30 1.65 -5.00
N GLU A 52 8.18 1.69 -3.99
CA GLU A 52 9.62 1.46 -4.18
C GLU A 52 9.99 -0.03 -4.21
N HIS A 53 9.29 -0.86 -3.45
CA HIS A 53 9.72 -2.22 -3.14
C HIS A 53 8.66 -3.29 -3.32
N GLY A 54 7.47 -2.96 -3.83
CA GLY A 54 6.29 -3.83 -3.85
C GLY A 54 6.52 -5.20 -4.50
N ILE A 55 7.36 -5.30 -5.54
CA ILE A 55 7.72 -6.59 -6.16
C ILE A 55 8.39 -7.52 -5.14
N ARG A 56 9.49 -7.09 -4.50
CA ARG A 56 10.18 -7.86 -3.46
C ARG A 56 9.26 -8.18 -2.29
N ARG A 57 8.41 -7.22 -1.90
CA ARG A 57 7.47 -7.39 -0.78
C ARG A 57 6.38 -8.41 -1.09
N SER A 58 5.93 -8.50 -2.35
CA SER A 58 5.05 -9.56 -2.84
C SER A 58 5.71 -10.92 -2.71
N GLU A 59 6.94 -11.07 -3.19
CA GLU A 59 7.70 -12.33 -3.10
C GLU A 59 7.88 -12.77 -1.64
N GLU A 60 8.22 -11.84 -0.74
CA GLU A 60 8.29 -12.13 0.70
C GLU A 60 6.94 -12.57 1.29
N MET A 61 5.81 -12.09 0.77
CA MET A 61 4.48 -12.53 1.21
C MET A 61 4.10 -13.90 0.64
N GLU A 62 4.56 -14.25 -0.56
CA GLU A 62 4.40 -15.60 -1.12
C GLU A 62 5.09 -16.65 -0.24
N GLU A 63 6.27 -16.34 0.32
CA GLU A 63 6.92 -17.20 1.32
C GLU A 63 6.13 -17.28 2.63
N VAL A 64 5.57 -16.17 3.12
CA VAL A 64 4.68 -16.18 4.30
C VAL A 64 3.46 -17.08 4.08
N VAL A 65 2.89 -17.09 2.88
CA VAL A 65 1.77 -17.99 2.53
C VAL A 65 2.19 -19.45 2.67
N LYS A 66 3.39 -19.83 2.18
CA LYS A 66 3.91 -21.19 2.34
C LYS A 66 4.06 -21.56 3.82
N THR A 67 4.70 -20.70 4.62
CA THR A 67 4.87 -20.93 6.07
C THR A 67 3.54 -21.08 6.80
N LEU A 68 2.51 -20.31 6.42
CA LEU A 68 1.18 -20.43 7.02
C LEU A 68 0.51 -21.77 6.65
N ARG A 69 0.70 -22.24 5.41
CA ARG A 69 0.16 -23.53 4.95
C ARG A 69 0.82 -24.71 5.67
N ASP A 70 2.10 -24.60 6.01
CA ASP A 70 2.82 -25.64 6.78
C ASP A 70 2.21 -25.87 8.17
N VAL A 71 1.54 -24.87 8.75
CA VAL A 71 0.83 -24.98 10.03
C VAL A 71 -0.69 -25.13 9.87
N GLY A 72 -1.17 -25.46 8.66
CA GLY A 72 -2.58 -25.71 8.37
C GLY A 72 -3.44 -24.45 8.16
N SER A 73 -2.85 -23.25 8.10
CA SER A 73 -3.57 -22.02 7.78
C SER A 73 -3.67 -21.80 6.28
N ALA A 74 -4.85 -21.42 5.79
CA ALA A 74 -5.06 -21.13 4.37
C ALA A 74 -4.28 -19.89 3.87
N GLY A 75 -3.83 -19.02 4.78
CA GLY A 75 -3.02 -17.85 4.41
C GLY A 75 -3.78 -16.79 3.59
N ILE A 76 -5.11 -16.75 3.68
CA ILE A 76 -6.01 -15.94 2.83
C ILE A 76 -5.55 -14.48 2.72
N MET A 77 -5.36 -13.81 3.85
CA MET A 77 -4.92 -12.41 3.86
C MET A 77 -3.52 -12.25 3.29
N SER A 78 -2.60 -13.17 3.61
CA SER A 78 -1.23 -13.11 3.13
C SER A 78 -1.14 -13.25 1.61
N GLU A 79 -2.00 -14.08 1.01
CA GLU A 79 -2.10 -14.22 -0.44
C GLU A 79 -2.67 -12.97 -1.11
N ALA A 80 -3.72 -12.37 -0.53
CA ALA A 80 -4.28 -11.11 -1.03
C ALA A 80 -3.26 -9.95 -0.95
N ILE A 81 -2.51 -9.89 0.16
CA ILE A 81 -1.46 -8.88 0.36
C ILE A 81 -0.32 -9.04 -0.66
N ALA A 82 0.07 -10.27 -1.00
CA ALA A 82 1.08 -10.50 -2.04
C ALA A 82 0.64 -9.87 -3.38
N LYS A 83 -0.60 -10.16 -3.80
CA LYS A 83 -1.18 -9.59 -5.03
C LYS A 83 -1.23 -8.07 -4.96
N SER A 84 -1.73 -7.50 -3.86
CA SER A 84 -1.83 -6.04 -3.68
C SER A 84 -0.47 -5.33 -3.70
N GLN A 85 0.55 -5.88 -3.03
CA GLN A 85 1.91 -5.32 -3.00
C GLN A 85 2.53 -5.21 -4.40
N ARG A 86 2.21 -6.14 -5.30
CA ARG A 86 2.73 -6.17 -6.67
C ARG A 86 2.05 -5.16 -7.60
N GLN A 87 0.76 -4.87 -7.38
CA GLN A 87 -0.05 -4.07 -8.31
C GLN A 87 0.48 -2.65 -8.54
N LEU A 88 0.84 -1.94 -7.48
CA LEU A 88 1.29 -0.54 -7.60
C LEU A 88 2.57 -0.38 -8.45
N PRO A 89 3.67 -1.09 -8.18
CA PRO A 89 4.87 -0.99 -9.03
C PRO A 89 4.62 -1.46 -10.47
N GLU A 90 3.72 -2.43 -10.70
CA GLU A 90 3.32 -2.83 -12.06
C GLU A 90 2.57 -1.70 -12.79
N GLN A 91 1.64 -1.02 -12.11
CA GLN A 91 0.92 0.14 -12.67
C GLN A 91 1.87 1.31 -12.96
N MET A 92 2.86 1.53 -12.11
CA MET A 92 3.92 2.53 -12.32
C MET A 92 4.78 2.17 -13.53
N ALA A 93 5.24 0.92 -13.63
CA ALA A 93 6.03 0.43 -14.76
C ALA A 93 5.27 0.55 -16.09
N ALA A 94 3.97 0.22 -16.10
CA ALA A 94 3.10 0.38 -17.28
C ALA A 94 3.01 1.84 -17.78
N ARG A 95 3.32 2.82 -16.92
CA ARG A 95 3.35 4.25 -17.24
C ARG A 95 4.76 4.82 -17.33
N SER A 96 5.79 3.96 -17.35
CA SER A 96 7.19 4.38 -17.33
C SER A 96 7.53 5.32 -16.16
N LEU A 97 6.83 5.16 -15.03
CA LEU A 97 7.08 5.90 -13.80
C LEU A 97 8.06 5.11 -12.93
N SER A 98 9.19 5.74 -12.61
CA SER A 98 10.14 5.25 -11.62
C SER A 98 9.93 5.93 -10.28
N TYR A 99 10.22 5.22 -9.19
CA TYR A 99 10.12 5.77 -7.83
C TYR A 99 10.95 7.05 -7.64
N ARG A 100 12.13 7.15 -8.26
CA ARG A 100 12.99 8.34 -8.18
C ARG A 100 12.31 9.61 -8.72
N GLN A 101 11.38 9.49 -9.68
CA GLN A 101 10.63 10.64 -10.21
C GLN A 101 9.52 11.12 -9.27
N LEU A 102 9.30 10.40 -8.17
CA LEU A 102 8.29 10.69 -7.17
C LEU A 102 8.90 11.22 -5.87
N THR A 103 10.21 11.47 -5.79
CA THR A 103 10.83 12.02 -4.57
C THR A 103 10.86 13.55 -4.59
N PRO A 104 10.50 14.26 -3.49
CA PRO A 104 9.96 13.72 -2.22
C PRO A 104 8.58 13.08 -2.41
N PHE A 105 8.36 11.94 -1.75
CA PHE A 105 7.18 11.11 -1.97
C PHE A 105 5.90 11.75 -1.42
N ASP A 106 4.91 11.87 -2.29
CA ASP A 106 3.52 12.23 -1.97
C ASP A 106 2.60 11.25 -2.71
N TRP A 107 1.82 10.48 -1.96
CA TRP A 107 0.94 9.47 -2.53
C TRP A 107 -0.17 10.09 -3.40
N LYS A 108 -0.61 11.32 -3.12
CA LYS A 108 -1.64 12.01 -3.91
C LYS A 108 -1.13 12.39 -5.30
N THR A 109 0.13 12.84 -5.37
CA THR A 109 0.84 13.08 -6.63
C THR A 109 1.03 11.78 -7.42
N LEU A 110 1.38 10.67 -6.75
CA LEU A 110 1.46 9.36 -7.40
C LEU A 110 0.12 8.97 -8.06
N VAL A 111 -0.99 9.02 -7.31
CA VAL A 111 -2.32 8.70 -7.86
C VAL A 111 -2.65 9.58 -9.06
N ALA A 112 -2.34 10.89 -9.00
CA ALA A 112 -2.58 11.80 -10.11
C ALA A 112 -1.76 11.45 -11.37
N ARG A 113 -0.56 10.87 -11.23
CA ARG A 113 0.28 10.40 -12.34
C ARG A 113 -0.10 9.01 -12.86
N LEU A 114 -0.88 8.25 -12.09
CA LEU A 114 -1.43 6.96 -12.49
C LEU A 114 -2.75 7.08 -13.28
N LYS A 115 -3.31 8.29 -13.43
CA LYS A 115 -4.41 8.56 -14.37
C LYS A 115 -3.85 8.89 -15.74
#